data_AF-A0ABD5JDX9-F1
#
_entry.id   AF-A0ABD5JDX9-F1
#
_cell.length_a   1.000
_cell.length_b   1.000
_cell.length_c   1.000
_cell.angle_alpha   90.00
_cell.angle_beta   90.00
_cell.angle_gamma   90.00
#
_symmetry.space_group_name_H-M   'P 1'
#
loop_
_entity.id
_entity.type
_entity.pdbx_description
1 polymer ?
#
loop_
_entity_poly.entity_id
_entity_poly.type
_entity_poly.pdbx_seq_one_letter_code
_entity_poly.pdbx_strand_id
1 'polypeptide(L)'
;MNRDDTQMKAVTIPGFGDAGVLRVGTVPIPAPGPRQVAIDVAYAGANFASVLVHAAAGGVGSQLGQAARLLGAGRVVGTVGSAARIDTAKGFGYDEVILRDRLADAGEFDIVVDMVGGPARRASLDRLTSMGRLVIMGNASGAEDVGVPANEPWFSNKTVSGFNLAAFAAAHPRRGGPGAAPCGGGRGQGGAAGTG
;
A
#
# COMPACT_ATOMS: atom_id res chain seq x y z
N MET A 1 36.06 -15.00 -0.62
CA MET A 1 35.55 -16.17 0.12
C MET A 1 36.49 -17.34 0.01
N ASN A 2 36.78 -18.03 1.13
CA ASN A 2 37.37 -19.36 1.07
C ASN A 2 36.30 -20.34 0.54
N ARG A 3 36.63 -21.24 -0.39
CA ARG A 3 35.63 -22.12 -1.05
C ARG A 3 35.02 -23.18 -0.12
N ASP A 4 35.56 -23.32 1.08
CA ASP A 4 35.13 -24.30 2.08
C ASP A 4 34.09 -23.77 3.07
N ASP A 5 33.75 -22.47 3.00
CA ASP A 5 32.76 -21.88 3.90
C ASP A 5 31.35 -22.33 3.47
N THR A 6 30.66 -23.08 4.34
CA THR A 6 29.31 -23.61 4.06
C THR A 6 28.21 -22.77 4.71
N GLN A 7 28.61 -21.77 5.49
CA GLN A 7 27.74 -20.93 6.30
C GLN A 7 28.03 -19.45 6.03
N MET A 8 27.02 -18.61 6.16
CA MET A 8 27.13 -17.15 6.10
C MET A 8 26.38 -16.52 7.25
N LYS A 9 26.75 -15.29 7.62
CA LYS A 9 25.92 -14.46 8.49
C LYS A 9 24.77 -13.87 7.70
N ALA A 10 23.57 -13.91 8.25
CA ALA A 10 22.38 -13.30 7.67
C ALA A 10 21.49 -12.69 8.75
N VAL A 11 20.71 -11.69 8.35
CA VAL A 11 19.56 -11.23 9.15
C VAL A 11 18.36 -12.10 8.82
N THR A 12 17.80 -12.78 9.81
CA THR A 12 16.60 -13.60 9.67
C THR A 12 15.39 -12.94 10.33
N ILE A 13 14.19 -13.27 9.85
CA ILE A 13 12.91 -12.76 10.33
C ILE A 13 12.11 -13.95 10.89
N PRO A 14 12.28 -14.31 12.17
CA PRO A 14 11.65 -15.49 12.77
C PRO A 14 10.13 -15.33 13.00
N GLY A 15 9.61 -14.11 12.89
CA GLY A 15 8.19 -13.80 13.06
C GLY A 15 7.87 -12.36 12.68
N PHE A 16 6.59 -12.00 12.71
CA PHE A 16 6.11 -10.65 12.43
C PHE A 16 6.31 -9.71 13.63
N GLY A 17 6.73 -8.48 13.37
CA GLY A 17 6.87 -7.42 14.38
C GLY A 17 7.70 -6.25 13.86
N ASP A 18 8.14 -5.38 14.77
CA ASP A 18 9.04 -4.27 14.47
C ASP A 18 10.48 -4.76 14.19
N ALA A 19 11.43 -3.84 14.05
CA ALA A 19 12.84 -4.19 13.85
C ALA A 19 13.41 -5.10 14.96
N GLY A 20 12.78 -5.16 16.14
CA GLY A 20 13.14 -6.02 17.25
C GLY A 20 12.91 -7.52 16.99
N VAL A 21 12.25 -7.92 15.89
CA VAL A 21 12.18 -9.34 15.49
C VAL A 21 13.40 -9.79 14.69
N LEU A 22 14.18 -8.87 14.11
CA LEU A 22 15.33 -9.20 13.28
C LEU A 22 16.42 -9.90 14.12
N ARG A 23 16.99 -10.99 13.60
CA ARG A 23 18.06 -11.73 14.27
C ARG A 23 19.26 -11.87 13.35
N VAL A 24 20.44 -11.47 13.81
CA VAL A 24 21.69 -11.82 13.13
C VAL A 24 22.05 -13.25 13.54
N GLY A 25 22.13 -14.15 12.58
CA GLY A 25 22.46 -15.56 12.78
C GLY A 25 23.35 -16.10 11.70
N THR A 26 23.78 -17.34 11.88
CA THR A 26 24.53 -18.12 10.89
C THR A 26 23.57 -19.04 10.16
N VAL A 27 23.59 -19.00 8.82
CA VAL A 27 22.72 -19.80 7.95
C VAL A 27 23.53 -20.45 6.83
N PRO A 28 23.08 -21.57 6.24
CA PRO A 28 23.78 -22.18 5.11
C PRO A 28 23.88 -21.23 3.90
N ILE A 29 25.01 -21.26 3.20
CA ILE A 29 25.15 -20.52 1.93
C ILE A 29 24.18 -21.13 0.89
N PRO A 30 23.30 -20.33 0.26
CA PRO A 30 22.36 -20.85 -0.73
C PRO A 30 23.06 -21.26 -2.03
N ALA A 31 22.73 -22.44 -2.54
CA ALA A 31 23.18 -22.90 -3.86
C ALA A 31 22.29 -22.29 -4.96
N PRO A 32 22.85 -21.55 -5.94
CA PRO A 32 22.05 -20.97 -7.01
C PRO A 32 21.52 -22.04 -7.97
N GLY A 33 20.27 -21.90 -8.41
CA GLY A 33 19.69 -22.71 -9.49
C GLY A 33 20.19 -22.33 -10.90
N PRO A 34 19.75 -23.03 -11.96
CA PRO A 34 20.30 -22.90 -13.33
C PRO A 34 20.24 -21.51 -14.00
N ARG A 35 19.56 -20.54 -13.39
CA ARG A 35 19.48 -19.13 -13.85
C ARG A 35 19.58 -18.12 -12.71
N GLN A 36 20.21 -18.52 -11.62
CA GLN A 36 20.44 -17.68 -10.46
C GLN A 36 21.93 -17.46 -10.29
N VAL A 37 22.29 -16.37 -9.61
CA VAL A 37 23.66 -16.08 -9.24
C VAL A 37 23.73 -15.94 -7.73
N ALA A 38 24.78 -16.46 -7.12
CA ALA A 38 25.11 -16.19 -5.72
C ALA A 38 25.96 -14.91 -5.68
N ILE A 39 25.53 -13.93 -4.89
CA ILE A 39 26.21 -12.64 -4.76
C ILE A 39 26.83 -12.58 -3.36
N ASP A 40 28.15 -12.37 -3.30
CA ASP A 40 28.84 -12.04 -2.05
C ASP A 40 28.53 -10.57 -1.71
N VAL A 41 27.63 -10.37 -0.75
CA VAL A 41 27.06 -9.05 -0.43
C VAL A 41 28.08 -8.24 0.38
N ALA A 42 28.81 -7.35 -0.29
CA ALA A 42 29.71 -6.40 0.37
C ALA A 42 28.94 -5.29 1.11
N TYR A 43 27.81 -4.85 0.55
CA TYR A 43 26.94 -3.82 1.12
C TYR A 43 25.48 -4.13 0.80
N ALA A 44 24.60 -3.87 1.76
CA ALA A 44 23.14 -3.96 1.59
C ALA A 44 22.48 -2.65 2.03
N GLY A 45 21.52 -2.17 1.23
CA GLY A 45 20.70 -1.02 1.59
C GLY A 45 19.60 -1.42 2.57
N ALA A 46 19.44 -0.64 3.64
CA ALA A 46 18.25 -0.66 4.49
C ALA A 46 17.41 0.57 4.12
N ASN A 47 16.27 0.34 3.48
CA ASN A 47 15.44 1.41 2.94
C ASN A 47 14.14 1.52 3.74
N PHE A 48 13.72 2.75 4.00
CA PHE A 48 12.38 3.01 4.51
C PHE A 48 11.36 2.93 3.37
N ALA A 49 10.14 2.49 3.68
CA ALA A 49 9.07 2.45 2.70
C ALA A 49 8.60 3.87 2.34
N SER A 50 8.28 4.05 1.07
CA SER A 50 7.61 5.21 0.52
C SER A 50 6.11 4.93 0.39
N VAL A 51 5.28 5.88 0.86
CA VAL A 51 3.83 5.72 0.95
C VAL A 51 3.13 6.86 0.21
N LEU A 52 2.23 6.53 -0.71
CA LEU A 52 1.29 7.46 -1.32
C LEU A 52 -0.10 7.27 -0.70
N VAL A 53 -0.74 8.36 -0.31
CA VAL A 53 -2.12 8.37 0.20
C VAL A 53 -2.99 9.27 -0.66
N HIS A 54 -4.05 8.71 -1.23
CA HIS A 54 -5.04 9.49 -1.94
C HIS A 54 -5.94 10.29 -0.99
N ALA A 55 -6.55 11.38 -1.49
CA ALA A 55 -7.44 12.26 -0.72
C ALA A 55 -6.88 12.67 0.66
N ALA A 56 -5.66 13.21 0.64
CA ALA A 56 -4.84 13.52 1.80
C ALA A 56 -5.50 14.46 2.84
N ALA A 57 -6.31 15.41 2.38
CA ALA A 57 -7.07 16.31 3.26
C ALA A 57 -8.43 15.73 3.71
N GLY A 58 -8.75 14.48 3.39
CA GLY A 58 -10.01 13.82 3.74
C GLY A 58 -9.99 13.22 5.14
N GLY A 59 -11.16 12.72 5.59
CA GLY A 59 -11.32 12.15 6.94
C GLY A 59 -10.38 10.97 7.21
N VAL A 60 -10.24 10.05 6.26
CA VAL A 60 -9.31 8.90 6.39
C VAL A 60 -7.88 9.30 6.03
N GLY A 61 -7.69 10.06 4.95
CA GLY A 61 -6.36 10.48 4.48
C GLY A 61 -5.56 11.23 5.55
N SER A 62 -6.19 12.18 6.25
CA SER A 62 -5.55 12.94 7.32
C SER A 62 -5.00 12.10 8.46
N GLN A 63 -5.60 10.94 8.73
CA GLN A 63 -5.12 10.00 9.75
C GLN A 63 -4.01 9.09 9.20
N LEU A 64 -4.13 8.68 7.93
CA LEU A 64 -3.17 7.77 7.30
C LEU A 64 -1.80 8.41 7.11
N GLY A 65 -1.70 9.71 6.79
CA GLY A 65 -0.41 10.39 6.70
C GLY A 65 0.38 10.31 8.02
N GLN A 66 -0.29 10.60 9.14
CA GLN A 66 0.27 10.51 10.48
C GLN A 66 0.63 9.07 10.85
N ALA A 67 -0.26 8.11 10.59
CA ALA A 67 -0.03 6.71 10.87
C ALA A 67 1.16 6.14 10.08
N ALA A 68 1.28 6.47 8.79
CA ALA A 68 2.40 6.02 7.96
C ALA A 68 3.74 6.49 8.54
N ARG A 69 3.80 7.75 9.00
CA ARG A 69 5.01 8.30 9.63
C ARG A 69 5.33 7.60 10.96
N LEU A 70 4.34 7.37 11.81
CA LEU A 70 4.51 6.64 13.09
C LEU A 70 4.96 5.19 12.87
N LEU A 71 4.58 4.58 11.75
CA LEU A 71 4.99 3.22 11.36
C LEU A 71 6.35 3.16 10.66
N GLY A 72 7.07 4.29 10.56
CA GLY A 72 8.43 4.34 10.03
C GLY A 72 8.53 4.50 8.51
N ALA A 73 7.48 4.98 7.84
CA ALA A 73 7.61 5.42 6.44
C ALA A 73 8.63 6.55 6.35
N GLY A 74 9.59 6.42 5.43
CA GLY A 74 10.65 7.42 5.24
C GLY A 74 10.28 8.52 4.26
N ARG A 75 9.21 8.30 3.48
CA ARG A 75 8.60 9.30 2.60
C ARG A 75 7.10 9.06 2.53
N VAL A 76 6.30 10.09 2.86
CA VAL A 76 4.84 10.06 2.85
C VAL A 76 4.31 11.16 1.93
N VAL A 77 3.67 10.78 0.83
CA VAL A 77 3.12 11.70 -0.16
C VAL A 77 1.60 11.65 -0.15
N GLY A 78 0.98 12.82 -0.16
CA GLY A 78 -0.46 12.98 -0.23
C GLY A 78 -0.90 13.48 -1.60
N THR A 79 -2.05 13.03 -2.10
CA THR A 79 -2.70 13.70 -3.24
C THR A 79 -3.96 14.46 -2.81
N VAL A 80 -4.20 15.60 -3.45
CA VAL A 80 -5.45 16.36 -3.31
C VAL A 80 -6.08 16.65 -4.67
N GLY A 81 -7.39 16.91 -4.66
CA GLY A 81 -8.12 17.26 -5.90
C GLY A 81 -8.04 18.73 -6.30
N SER A 82 -7.53 19.61 -5.43
CA SER A 82 -7.39 21.05 -5.72
C SER A 82 -6.27 21.67 -4.91
N ALA A 83 -5.64 22.72 -5.46
CA ALA A 83 -4.52 23.41 -4.83
C ALA A 83 -4.89 24.03 -3.47
N ALA A 84 -6.15 24.47 -3.31
CA ALA A 84 -6.66 25.03 -2.07
C ALA A 84 -6.60 24.07 -0.86
N ARG A 85 -6.43 22.76 -1.08
CA ARG A 85 -6.33 21.75 -0.02
C ARG A 85 -4.89 21.38 0.34
N ILE A 86 -3.89 21.90 -0.37
CA ILE A 86 -2.48 21.54 -0.18
C ILE A 86 -2.01 21.90 1.22
N ASP A 87 -2.26 23.13 1.66
CA ASP A 87 -1.75 23.60 2.95
C ASP A 87 -2.41 22.86 4.13
N THR A 88 -3.71 22.59 4.05
CA THR A 88 -4.40 21.74 5.02
C THR A 88 -3.81 20.34 5.06
N ALA A 89 -3.58 19.72 3.89
CA ALA A 89 -3.03 18.38 3.82
C ALA A 89 -1.62 18.32 4.42
N LYS A 90 -0.73 19.29 4.16
CA LYS A 90 0.63 19.32 4.71
C LYS A 90 0.66 19.24 6.24
N GLY A 91 -0.39 19.67 6.93
CA GLY A 91 -0.54 19.54 8.38
C GLY A 91 -0.71 18.11 8.90
N PHE A 92 -0.90 17.10 8.02
CA PHE A 92 -1.24 15.73 8.39
C PHE A 92 -0.10 14.71 8.23
N GLY A 93 1.15 15.16 8.33
CA GLY A 93 2.32 14.27 8.32
C GLY A 93 2.80 13.85 6.93
N TYR A 94 2.37 14.55 5.88
CA TYR A 94 2.88 14.39 4.52
C TYR A 94 4.15 15.21 4.31
N ASP A 95 5.20 14.57 3.78
CA ASP A 95 6.42 15.25 3.35
C ASP A 95 6.17 16.06 2.07
N GLU A 96 5.28 15.56 1.20
CA GLU A 96 4.89 16.21 -0.05
C GLU A 96 3.39 16.07 -0.28
N VAL A 97 2.76 17.12 -0.84
CA VAL A 97 1.37 17.05 -1.30
C VAL A 97 1.30 17.52 -2.74
N ILE A 98 0.81 16.64 -3.61
CA ILE A 98 0.67 16.89 -5.05
C ILE A 98 -0.79 16.95 -5.47
N LEU A 99 -1.05 17.62 -6.59
CA LEU A 99 -2.35 17.50 -7.25
C LEU A 99 -2.48 16.11 -7.87
N ARG A 100 -3.69 15.55 -7.81
CA ARG A 100 -3.97 14.19 -8.29
C ARG A 100 -3.66 13.99 -9.77
N ASP A 101 -3.82 15.01 -10.60
CA ASP A 101 -3.48 14.98 -12.03
C ASP A 101 -1.97 14.96 -12.31
N ARG A 102 -1.15 15.27 -11.31
CA ARG A 102 0.32 15.19 -11.38
C ARG A 102 0.89 13.85 -10.91
N LEU A 103 0.04 12.88 -10.54
CA LEU A 103 0.52 11.58 -10.04
C LEU A 103 1.38 10.83 -11.08
N ALA A 104 1.08 10.98 -12.38
CA ALA A 104 1.89 10.35 -13.43
C ALA A 104 3.35 10.87 -13.45
N ASP A 105 3.58 12.10 -13.00
CA ASP A 105 4.93 12.68 -12.94
C ASP A 105 5.64 12.42 -11.60
N ALA A 106 4.94 11.81 -10.64
CA ALA A 106 5.51 11.49 -9.35
C ALA A 106 6.46 10.28 -9.44
N GLY A 107 7.38 10.19 -8.47
CA GLY A 107 8.21 9.00 -8.29
C GLY A 107 7.40 7.75 -7.95
N GLU A 108 8.10 6.63 -7.82
CA GLU A 108 7.47 5.35 -7.45
C GLU A 108 7.23 5.25 -5.94
N PHE A 109 6.35 4.32 -5.55
CA PHE A 109 5.91 4.09 -4.18
C PHE A 109 5.89 2.59 -3.84
N ASP A 110 6.29 2.27 -2.61
CA ASP A 110 6.21 0.90 -2.08
C ASP A 110 4.79 0.56 -1.65
N ILE A 111 4.04 1.56 -1.16
CA ILE A 111 2.66 1.41 -0.71
C ILE A 111 1.83 2.55 -1.27
N VAL A 112 0.69 2.21 -1.87
CA VAL A 112 -0.33 3.19 -2.24
C VAL A 112 -1.64 2.85 -1.54
N VAL A 113 -2.23 3.83 -0.86
CA VAL A 113 -3.56 3.72 -0.26
C VAL A 113 -4.56 4.50 -1.10
N ASP A 114 -5.42 3.78 -1.83
CA ASP A 114 -6.37 4.32 -2.77
C ASP A 114 -7.80 4.34 -2.23
N MET A 115 -8.32 5.54 -2.05
CA MET A 115 -9.72 5.80 -1.70
C MET A 115 -10.50 6.52 -2.81
N VAL A 116 -9.86 6.78 -3.95
CA VAL A 116 -10.39 7.61 -5.03
C VAL A 116 -10.90 6.76 -6.20
N GLY A 117 -10.16 5.73 -6.63
CA GLY A 117 -10.53 4.92 -7.78
C GLY A 117 -10.28 5.61 -9.14
N GLY A 118 -10.87 5.05 -10.20
CA GLY A 118 -10.81 5.60 -11.56
C GLY A 118 -9.37 5.80 -12.08
N PRO A 119 -9.11 6.87 -12.87
CA PRO A 119 -7.79 7.13 -13.43
C PRO A 119 -6.65 7.21 -12.40
N ALA A 120 -6.95 7.64 -11.17
CA ALA A 120 -5.97 7.70 -10.09
C ALA A 120 -5.53 6.30 -9.63
N ARG A 121 -6.44 5.31 -9.65
CA ARG A 121 -6.10 3.91 -9.36
C ARG A 121 -5.19 3.32 -10.41
N ARG A 122 -5.46 3.56 -11.71
CA ARG A 122 -4.57 3.13 -12.79
C ARG A 122 -3.18 3.74 -12.64
N ALA A 123 -3.12 5.05 -12.45
CA ALA A 123 -1.84 5.74 -12.20
C ALA A 123 -1.12 5.21 -10.94
N SER A 124 -1.86 4.85 -9.89
CA SER A 124 -1.29 4.23 -8.69
C SER A 124 -0.63 2.88 -8.98
N LEU A 125 -1.27 2.01 -9.76
CA LEU A 125 -0.69 0.73 -10.19
C LEU A 125 0.60 0.96 -11.00
N ASP A 126 0.61 1.98 -11.85
CA ASP A 126 1.75 2.37 -12.68
C ASP A 126 2.91 3.01 -11.88
N ARG A 127 2.64 3.53 -10.69
CA ARG A 127 3.64 4.12 -9.78
C ARG A 127 4.07 3.18 -8.65
N LEU A 128 3.56 1.95 -8.59
CA LEU A 128 4.10 0.96 -7.65
C LEU A 128 5.48 0.47 -8.07
N THR A 129 6.39 0.39 -7.11
CA THR A 129 7.65 -0.34 -7.24
C THR A 129 7.40 -1.85 -7.43
N SER A 130 8.40 -2.60 -7.91
CA SER A 130 8.38 -4.06 -7.78
C SER A 130 8.29 -4.44 -6.30
N MET A 131 7.47 -5.45 -5.97
CA MET A 131 7.07 -5.79 -4.58
C MET A 131 6.14 -4.77 -3.91
N GLY A 132 5.76 -3.70 -4.60
CA GLY A 132 4.86 -2.68 -4.08
C GLY A 132 3.43 -3.17 -3.87
N ARG A 133 2.68 -2.48 -3.00
CA ARG A 133 1.30 -2.81 -2.62
C ARG A 133 0.32 -1.67 -2.85
N LEU A 134 -0.75 -1.96 -3.60
CA LEU A 134 -1.95 -1.13 -3.66
C LEU A 134 -2.99 -1.63 -2.65
N VAL A 135 -3.43 -0.77 -1.76
CA VAL A 135 -4.55 -1.01 -0.83
C VAL A 135 -5.76 -0.21 -1.29
N ILE A 136 -6.77 -0.91 -1.79
CA ILE A 136 -8.03 -0.32 -2.24
C ILE A 136 -8.98 -0.18 -1.05
N MET A 137 -9.36 1.05 -0.73
CA MET A 137 -10.24 1.40 0.39
C MET A 137 -11.52 2.13 -0.03
N GLY A 138 -11.66 2.53 -1.30
CA GLY A 138 -12.87 3.22 -1.75
C GLY A 138 -12.86 3.61 -3.22
N ASN A 139 -13.95 4.26 -3.66
CA ASN A 139 -14.11 4.83 -5.00
C ASN A 139 -14.77 6.21 -4.90
N ALA A 140 -14.12 7.16 -4.23
CA ALA A 140 -14.67 8.51 -4.04
C ALA A 140 -14.86 9.29 -5.35
N SER A 141 -14.23 8.88 -6.46
CA SER A 141 -14.44 9.47 -7.77
C SER A 141 -15.80 9.10 -8.39
N GLY A 142 -16.40 7.99 -7.97
CA GLY A 142 -17.59 7.44 -8.61
C GLY A 142 -17.37 6.94 -10.04
N ALA A 143 -16.11 6.87 -10.50
CA ALA A 143 -15.77 6.35 -11.82
C ALA A 143 -16.04 4.85 -11.92
N GLU A 144 -16.06 4.33 -13.15
CA GLU A 144 -16.10 2.89 -13.39
C GLU A 144 -14.93 2.18 -12.72
N ASP A 145 -15.14 0.89 -12.43
CA ASP A 145 -14.10 0.08 -11.80
C ASP A 145 -12.89 -0.10 -12.73
N VAL A 146 -11.71 -0.11 -12.13
CA VAL A 146 -10.47 -0.34 -12.84
C VAL A 146 -10.11 -1.79 -12.69
N GLY A 147 -10.31 -2.56 -13.76
CA GLY A 147 -9.91 -3.97 -13.79
C GLY A 147 -8.41 -4.13 -13.60
N VAL A 148 -8.02 -5.07 -12.73
CA VAL A 148 -6.64 -5.52 -12.57
C VAL A 148 -6.55 -6.98 -13.00
N PRO A 149 -6.12 -7.27 -14.24
CA PRO A 149 -5.97 -8.64 -14.72
C PRO A 149 -4.91 -9.37 -13.89
N ALA A 150 -5.18 -10.61 -13.46
CA ALA A 150 -4.29 -11.34 -12.53
C ALA A 150 -2.84 -11.52 -13.03
N ASN A 151 -2.64 -11.54 -14.35
CA ASN A 151 -1.29 -11.63 -14.94
C ASN A 151 -0.46 -10.35 -14.72
N GLU A 152 -1.08 -9.19 -14.59
CA GLU A 152 -0.38 -7.92 -14.38
C GLU A 152 0.40 -7.89 -13.05
N PRO A 153 -0.21 -8.12 -11.87
CA PRO A 153 0.53 -8.20 -10.61
C PRO A 153 1.49 -9.41 -10.57
N TRP A 154 1.17 -10.51 -11.27
CA TRP A 154 2.07 -11.67 -11.36
C TRP A 154 3.39 -11.32 -12.05
N PHE A 155 3.35 -10.74 -13.25
CA PHE A 155 4.57 -10.43 -14.00
C PHE A 155 5.33 -9.21 -13.46
N SER A 156 4.68 -8.36 -12.68
CA SER A 156 5.30 -7.17 -12.07
C SER A 156 5.69 -7.33 -10.60
N ASN A 157 5.45 -8.51 -10.00
CA ASN A 157 5.63 -8.78 -8.57
C ASN A 157 4.90 -7.77 -7.67
N LYS A 158 3.69 -7.33 -8.06
CA LYS A 158 2.91 -6.34 -7.29
C LYS A 158 1.81 -7.03 -6.50
N THR A 159 1.42 -6.42 -5.38
CA THR A 159 0.28 -6.86 -4.58
C THR A 159 -0.87 -5.87 -4.72
N VAL A 160 -2.08 -6.37 -4.97
CA VAL A 160 -3.32 -5.58 -4.88
C VAL A 160 -4.21 -6.23 -3.83
N SER A 161 -4.68 -5.42 -2.88
CA SER A 161 -5.53 -5.88 -1.77
C SER A 161 -6.66 -4.90 -1.51
N GLY A 162 -7.84 -5.40 -1.16
CA GLY A 162 -8.98 -4.58 -0.75
C GLY A 162 -9.16 -4.55 0.77
N PHE A 163 -9.60 -3.42 1.29
CA PHE A 163 -10.07 -3.30 2.67
C PHE A 163 -11.33 -2.45 2.73
N ASN A 164 -12.41 -3.03 3.24
CA ASN A 164 -13.68 -2.34 3.47
C ASN A 164 -13.99 -2.34 4.97
N LEU A 165 -13.96 -1.16 5.58
CA LEU A 165 -14.14 -1.03 7.04
C LEU A 165 -15.53 -1.50 7.49
N ALA A 166 -16.59 -1.16 6.75
CA ALA A 166 -17.95 -1.53 7.13
C ALA A 166 -18.16 -3.05 7.05
N ALA A 167 -17.71 -3.67 5.97
CA ALA A 167 -17.77 -5.13 5.81
C ALA A 167 -16.92 -5.85 6.88
N PHE A 168 -15.72 -5.32 7.17
CA PHE A 168 -14.86 -5.86 8.22
C PHE A 168 -15.51 -5.78 9.60
N ALA A 169 -16.09 -4.63 9.95
CA ALA A 169 -16.73 -4.43 11.25
C ALA A 169 -18.00 -5.29 11.41
N ALA A 170 -18.80 -5.43 10.36
CA ALA A 170 -19.94 -6.34 10.35
C ALA A 170 -19.52 -7.80 10.59
N ALA A 171 -18.41 -8.23 9.99
CA ALA A 171 -17.87 -9.58 10.16
C ALA A 171 -17.12 -9.77 11.51
N HIS A 172 -16.58 -8.69 12.09
CA HIS A 172 -15.77 -8.74 13.31
C HIS A 172 -16.21 -7.70 14.36
N PRO A 173 -17.41 -7.84 14.98
CA PRO A 173 -18.00 -6.80 15.84
C PRO A 173 -17.17 -6.46 17.08
N ARG A 174 -16.31 -7.38 17.54
CA ARG A 174 -15.40 -7.15 18.68
C ARG A 174 -14.11 -6.41 18.30
N ARG A 175 -13.80 -6.30 17.01
CA ARG A 175 -12.59 -5.64 16.47
C ARG A 175 -12.91 -4.34 15.72
N GLY A 176 -14.10 -4.20 15.17
CA GLY A 176 -14.62 -2.91 14.69
C GLY A 176 -15.02 -2.08 15.90
N GLY A 177 -14.24 -1.05 16.25
CA GLY A 177 -14.55 -0.18 17.39
C GLY A 177 -15.96 0.44 17.34
N PRO A 178 -16.40 1.14 18.41
CA PRO A 178 -17.80 1.56 18.62
C PRO A 178 -18.39 2.55 17.59
N GLY A 179 -17.70 2.88 16.49
CA GLY A 179 -18.18 3.73 15.40
C GLY A 179 -18.20 3.09 14.01
N ALA A 180 -17.89 1.79 13.89
CA ALA A 180 -17.79 1.12 12.59
C ALA A 180 -19.13 0.56 12.07
N ALA A 181 -20.25 0.92 12.71
CA ALA A 181 -21.58 0.64 12.19
C ALA A 181 -21.74 1.30 10.80
N PRO A 182 -22.41 0.64 9.85
CA PRO A 182 -22.54 1.15 8.48
C PRO A 182 -23.19 2.54 8.49
N CYS A 183 -22.41 3.55 8.14
CA CYS A 183 -22.92 4.88 7.85
C CYS A 183 -23.67 4.82 6.51
N GLY A 184 -24.98 4.61 6.57
CA GLY A 184 -25.88 4.85 5.45
C GLY A 184 -26.69 3.62 5.02
N GLY A 185 -27.93 3.57 5.49
CA GLY A 185 -29.02 2.98 4.71
C GLY A 185 -29.20 3.78 3.43
N GLY A 186 -28.65 3.27 2.33
CA GLY A 186 -29.03 3.69 0.99
C GLY A 186 -30.43 3.18 0.70
N ARG A 187 -31.35 4.10 0.41
CA ARG A 187 -32.73 3.83 -0.02
C ARG A 187 -32.75 2.76 -1.11
N GLY A 188 -33.67 1.81 -0.98
CA GLY A 188 -33.80 0.69 -1.89
C GLY A 188 -33.93 1.12 -3.35
N GLN A 189 -33.19 0.43 -4.21
CA GLN A 189 -33.57 0.31 -5.61
C GLN A 189 -34.52 -0.88 -5.70
N GLY A 190 -35.81 -0.59 -5.56
CA GLY A 190 -36.85 -1.46 -6.10
C GLY A 190 -36.80 -1.37 -7.63
N GLY A 191 -36.74 -2.52 -8.29
CA GLY A 191 -36.71 -2.64 -9.74
C GLY A 191 -37.22 -4.01 -10.17
N ALA A 192 -38.56 -4.10 -10.19
CA ALA A 192 -39.45 -5.11 -10.77
C ALA A 192 -38.84 -6.37 -11.41
N ALA A 193 -39.23 -7.51 -10.84
CA ALA A 193 -39.50 -8.72 -11.63
C ALA A 193 -40.61 -8.40 -12.65
N GLY A 194 -40.30 -8.56 -13.94
CA GLY A 194 -41.27 -8.54 -15.02
C GLY A 194 -41.21 -9.87 -15.75
N THR A 195 -42.21 -10.71 -15.50
CA THR A 195 -42.56 -11.87 -16.32
C THR A 195 -42.96 -11.43 -17.72
N GLY A 196 -42.39 -12.10 -18.74
CA GLY A 196 -42.76 -12.01 -20.14
C GLY A 196 -42.00 -13.05 -20.94
#